data_AF-A0A7G2CEE6-F1
#
_entry.id   AF-A0A7G2CEE6-F1
#
_cell.length_a   1.000
_cell.length_b   1.000
_cell.length_c   1.000
_cell.angle_alpha   90.00
_cell.angle_beta   90.00
_cell.angle_gamma   90.00
#
_symmetry.space_group_name_H-M   'P 1'
#
loop_
_entity.id
_entity.type
_entity.pdbx_description
1 polymer ?
#
loop_
_entity_poly.entity_id
_entity_poly.type
_entity_poly.pdbx_seq_one_letter_code
_entity_poly.pdbx_strand_id
1 'polypeptide(L)'
;MGENTGDITPNDESGDSFHILVEFSDALSGEASRTLVRCVGSVLCDFTKQNVNEGDLVHVLGSLSVLPNTHYGAVVCVLPIGGDISVLVPS
;
A
#
# COMPACT_ATOMS: atom_id res chain seq x y z
N MET A 1 -23.14 -6.10 -14.26
CA MET A 1 -22.56 -4.79 -13.89
C MET A 1 -22.56 -4.73 -12.39
N GLY A 2 -21.42 -5.02 -11.77
CA GLY A 2 -21.22 -4.88 -10.32
C GLY A 2 -20.01 -4.00 -10.14
N GLU A 3 -20.22 -2.80 -9.62
CA GLU A 3 -19.15 -1.89 -9.20
C GLU A 3 -18.44 -2.55 -8.01
N ASN A 4 -17.21 -3.01 -8.24
CA ASN A 4 -16.27 -3.37 -7.18
C ASN A 4 -15.63 -2.07 -6.67
N THR A 5 -16.38 -1.30 -5.89
CA THR A 5 -15.81 -0.26 -5.02
C THR A 5 -14.99 -0.97 -3.94
N GLY A 6 -13.68 -1.05 -4.17
CA GLY A 6 -12.72 -1.49 -3.16
C GLY A 6 -12.68 -0.45 -2.06
N ASP A 7 -13.45 -0.69 -1.01
CA ASP A 7 -13.57 0.20 0.15
C ASP A 7 -12.21 0.30 0.86
N ILE A 8 -11.53 1.44 0.72
CA ILE A 8 -10.31 1.74 1.50
C ILE A 8 -10.78 2.21 2.87
N THR A 9 -10.84 1.29 3.83
CA THR A 9 -11.06 1.64 5.23
C THR A 9 -9.71 2.01 5.86
N PRO A 10 -9.45 3.29 6.20
CA PRO A 10 -8.31 3.63 7.03
C PRO A 10 -8.54 3.02 8.41
N ASN A 11 -7.91 1.89 8.68
CA ASN A 11 -7.98 1.23 9.98
C ASN A 11 -6.90 1.87 10.88
N ASP A 12 -7.30 2.85 11.69
CA ASP A 12 -6.43 3.64 12.57
C ASP A 12 -6.04 2.85 13.85
N GLU A 13 -5.62 1.58 13.68
CA GLU A 13 -5.17 0.74 14.77
C GLU A 13 -3.67 0.94 15.02
N SER A 14 -3.37 1.72 16.07
CA SER A 14 -2.06 2.15 16.57
C SER A 14 -1.36 3.23 15.73
N GLY A 15 -1.17 4.41 16.32
CA GLY A 15 -0.66 5.63 15.68
C GLY A 15 0.77 5.60 15.13
N ASP A 16 1.36 4.42 14.94
CA ASP A 16 2.72 4.23 14.44
C ASP A 16 2.76 3.75 12.98
N SER A 17 1.61 3.45 12.37
CA SER A 17 1.55 3.03 10.97
C SER A 17 0.30 3.47 10.22
N PHE A 18 0.43 3.62 8.91
CA PHE A 18 -0.66 3.89 7.98
C PHE A 18 -0.65 2.85 6.86
N HIS A 19 -1.82 2.44 6.40
CA HIS A 19 -1.95 1.37 5.41
C HIS A 19 -2.69 1.83 4.17
N ILE A 20 -2.22 1.36 3.02
CA ILE A 20 -2.91 1.48 1.73
C ILE A 20 -2.98 0.10 1.07
N LEU A 21 -4.00 -0.10 0.24
CA LEU A 21 -4.13 -1.30 -0.57
C LEU A 21 -3.65 -0.98 -1.98
N VAL A 22 -2.69 -1.75 -2.48
CA VAL A 22 -2.13 -1.54 -3.83
C VAL A 22 -2.50 -2.74 -4.71
N GLU A 23 -3.10 -2.44 -5.85
CA GLU A 23 -3.32 -3.40 -6.93
C GLU A 23 -2.11 -3.41 -7.85
N PHE A 24 -1.63 -4.60 -8.19
CA PHE A 24 -0.53 -4.81 -9.12
C PHE A 24 -0.85 -5.97 -10.06
N SER A 25 -0.33 -5.90 -11.28
CA SER A 25 -0.45 -6.98 -12.26
C SER A 25 0.85 -7.77 -12.29
N ASP A 26 0.76 -9.09 -12.15
CA ASP A 26 1.90 -9.95 -12.46
C ASP A 26 2.11 -9.94 -13.98
N ALA A 27 3.30 -9.52 -14.40
CA ALA A 27 3.66 -9.45 -15.82
C ALA A 27 3.62 -10.81 -16.53
N LEU A 28 3.72 -11.92 -15.79
CA LEU A 28 3.74 -13.28 -16.34
C LEU A 28 2.33 -13.87 -16.48
N SER A 29 1.45 -13.65 -15.51
CA SER A 29 0.07 -14.18 -15.56
C SER A 29 -0.95 -13.20 -16.15
N GLY A 30 -0.65 -11.90 -16.11
CA GLY A 30 -1.59 -10.84 -16.44
C GLY A 30 -2.74 -10.69 -15.42
N GLU A 31 -2.72 -11.46 -14.32
CA GLU A 31 -3.73 -11.38 -13.28
C GLU A 31 -3.44 -10.21 -12.34
N ALA A 32 -4.51 -9.48 -11.99
CA ALA A 32 -4.44 -8.44 -10.99
C ALA A 32 -4.50 -9.06 -9.60
N SER A 33 -3.54 -8.68 -8.75
CA SER A 33 -3.46 -9.07 -7.34
C SER A 33 -3.42 -7.83 -6.48
N ARG A 34 -3.77 -7.98 -5.19
CA ARG A 34 -3.75 -6.88 -4.23
C ARG A 34 -2.81 -7.24 -3.07
N THR A 35 -2.02 -6.26 -2.65
CA THR A 35 -1.18 -6.37 -1.45
C THR A 35 -1.41 -5.18 -0.53
N LEU A 36 -1.32 -5.42 0.77
CA LEU A 36 -1.36 -4.35 1.76
C LEU A 36 0.05 -3.73 1.85
N VAL A 37 0.13 -2.41 1.77
CA VAL A 37 1.35 -1.65 2.02
C VAL A 37 1.20 -0.96 3.36
N ARG A 38 2.13 -1.25 4.28
CA ARG A 38 2.18 -0.66 5.62
C ARG A 38 3.32 0.34 5.70
N CYS A 39 3.00 1.61 5.76
CA CYS A 39 3.94 2.68 6.07
C CYS A 39 4.13 2.75 7.58
N VAL A 40 5.38 2.81 8.04
CA VAL A 40 5.73 2.86 9.47
C VAL A 40 6.48 4.14 9.76
N GLY A 41 6.13 4.81 10.86
CA GLY A 41 6.74 6.07 11.29
C GLY A 41 6.05 7.31 10.71
N SER A 42 6.03 8.38 11.50
CA SER A 42 5.21 9.57 11.27
C SER A 42 5.43 10.21 9.91
N VAL A 43 6.68 10.43 9.49
CA VAL A 43 6.99 11.11 8.22
C VAL A 43 6.41 10.37 7.01
N LEU A 44 6.59 9.05 6.94
CA LEU A 44 6.05 8.23 5.85
C LEU A 44 4.53 8.19 5.92
N CYS A 45 3.97 8.01 7.12
CA CYS A 45 2.52 8.00 7.31
C CYS A 45 1.88 9.31 6.87
N ASP A 46 2.45 10.44 7.28
CA ASP A 46 1.96 11.78 6.95
C ASP A 46 2.09 12.05 5.45
N PHE A 47 3.22 11.69 4.85
CA PHE A 47 3.41 11.81 3.40
C PHE A 47 2.35 11.01 2.65
N THR A 48 2.19 9.72 2.97
CA THR A 48 1.22 8.86 2.28
C THR A 48 -0.19 9.38 2.47
N LYS A 49 -0.59 9.75 3.69
CA LYS A 49 -1.91 10.33 4.00
C LYS A 49 -2.21 11.60 3.20
N GLN A 50 -1.21 12.45 2.98
CA GLN A 50 -1.40 13.76 2.35
C GLN A 50 -1.28 13.75 0.83
N ASN A 51 -0.54 12.78 0.27
CA ASN A 51 -0.12 12.84 -1.14
C ASN A 51 -0.58 11.66 -1.98
N VAL A 52 -0.96 10.52 -1.38
CA VAL A 52 -1.42 9.34 -2.12
C VAL A 52 -2.94 9.27 -2.09
N ASN A 53 -3.56 9.25 -3.26
CA ASN A 53 -5.01 9.17 -3.47
C ASN A 53 -5.40 7.86 -4.17
N GLU A 54 -6.69 7.53 -4.10
CA GLU A 54 -7.24 6.42 -4.87
C GLU A 54 -7.06 6.65 -6.38
N GLY A 55 -6.55 5.63 -7.07
CA GLY A 55 -6.27 5.67 -8.50
C GLY A 55 -4.87 6.19 -8.85
N ASP A 56 -4.09 6.68 -7.87
CA ASP A 56 -2.71 7.08 -8.12
C ASP A 56 -1.84 5.86 -8.46
N LEU A 57 -0.95 6.04 -9.45
CA LEU A 57 0.11 5.09 -9.70
C LEU A 57 1.25 5.36 -8.72
N VAL A 58 1.62 4.35 -7.93
CA VAL A 58 2.66 4.48 -6.91
C VAL A 58 3.81 3.51 -7.16
N HIS A 59 5.02 3.95 -6.86
CA HIS A 59 6.18 3.10 -6.69
C HIS A 59 6.41 2.86 -5.19
N VAL A 60 6.50 1.60 -4.79
CA VAL A 60 6.66 1.21 -3.38
C VAL A 60 7.91 0.35 -3.24
N LEU A 61 8.80 0.76 -2.35
CA LEU A 61 9.95 -0.02 -1.90
C LEU A 61 9.78 -0.34 -0.42
N GLY A 62 9.87 -1.62 -0.09
CA GLY A 62 9.74 -2.06 1.30
C GLY A 62 10.18 -3.50 1.51
N SER A 63 10.07 -3.94 2.76
CA SER A 63 10.35 -5.32 3.15
C SER A 63 9.09 -6.16 3.07
N LEU A 64 9.15 -7.31 2.41
CA LEU A 64 8.05 -8.27 2.40
C LEU A 64 7.94 -8.92 3.79
N SER A 65 6.73 -8.93 4.35
CA SER A 65 6.43 -9.56 5.62
C SER A 65 5.15 -10.38 5.52
N VAL A 66 5.10 -11.49 6.24
CA VAL A 66 3.90 -12.32 6.35
C VAL A 66 3.29 -12.01 7.71
N LEU A 67 2.19 -11.26 7.72
CA LEU A 67 1.47 -10.98 8.94
C LEU A 67 0.47 -12.12 9.21
N PRO A 68 0.62 -12.88 10.31
CA PRO A 68 -0.36 -13.88 10.68
C PRO A 68 -1.72 -13.21 10.88
N ASN A 69 -2.78 -13.85 10.39
CA ASN A 69 -4.18 -13.38 10.48
C ASN A 69 -4.54 -12.19 9.57
N THR A 70 -3.78 -11.93 8.50
CA THR A 70 -4.22 -10.97 7.47
C THR A 70 -4.79 -11.70 6.26
N HIS A 71 -5.91 -11.20 5.72
CA HIS A 71 -6.48 -11.72 4.46
C HIS A 71 -5.60 -11.43 3.23
N TYR A 72 -4.59 -10.58 3.39
CA TYR A 72 -3.73 -10.09 2.32
C TYR A 72 -2.50 -10.98 2.04
N GLY A 73 -2.30 -12.05 2.81
CA GLY A 73 -1.21 -13.01 2.62
C GLY A 73 0.17 -12.40 2.91
N ALA A 74 0.69 -11.61 1.97
CA ALA A 74 1.95 -10.89 2.11
C ALA A 74 1.71 -9.37 2.13
N VAL A 75 2.42 -8.69 3.02
CA VAL A 75 2.35 -7.25 3.27
C VAL A 75 3.70 -6.64 2.97
N VAL A 76 3.71 -5.48 2.32
CA VAL A 76 4.93 -4.70 2.09
C VAL A 76 5.08 -3.67 3.19
N CYS A 77 6.10 -3.82 4.03
CA CYS A 77 6.42 -2.88 5.10
C CYS A 77 7.39 -1.82 4.60
N VAL A 78 6.92 -0.57 4.53
CA VAL A 78 7.74 0.61 4.19
C VAL A 78 8.25 1.22 5.50
N LEU A 79 9.52 0.97 5.79
CA LEU A 79 10.18 1.42 7.00
C LEU A 79 10.91 2.76 6.76
N PRO A 80 11.09 3.62 7.78
CA PRO A 80 11.83 4.88 7.63
C PRO A 80 13.25 4.72 7.11
N ILE A 81 13.84 3.55 7.33
CA ILE A 81 15.17 3.20 6.83
C ILE A 81 15.00 2.13 5.75
N GLY A 82 15.29 2.50 4.50
CA GLY A 82 15.31 1.58 3.37
C GLY A 82 13.96 1.33 2.69
N GLY A 83 12.88 1.91 3.19
CA GLY A 83 11.59 1.97 2.48
C GLY A 83 11.41 3.29 1.75
N ASP A 84 10.59 3.26 0.70
CA ASP A 84 10.15 4.45 -0.04
C ASP A 84 8.72 4.27 -0.57
N ILE A 85 8.00 5.39 -0.70
CA ILE A 85 6.76 5.45 -1.45
C ILE A 85 6.72 6.75 -2.25
N SER A 86 6.52 6.62 -3.55
CA SER A 86 6.54 7.73 -4.49
C SER A 86 5.31 7.68 -5.39
N VAL A 87 4.64 8.82 -5.60
CA VAL A 87 3.55 8.94 -6.58
C VAL A 87 4.15 9.22 -7.95
N LEU A 88 3.76 8.43 -8.95
CA LEU A 88 4.21 8.56 -10.33
C LEU A 88 3.22 9.44 -11.10
N VAL A 89 3.68 10.62 -11.52
CA VAL A 89 2.90 11.54 -12.35
C VAL A 89 3.25 11.30 -13.82
N PRO A 90 2.29 10.95 -14.69
CA PRO A 90 2.56 10.82 -16.12
C PRO A 90 2.96 12.18 -16.70
N SER A 91 4.04 12.19 -17.47
CA SER A 91 4.56 13.35 -18.21
C SER A 91 3.79 13.64 -19.49
#